data_AF-A0A0J6VR16-F1
#
_entry.id   AF-A0A0J6VR16-F1
#
_cell.length_a   1.000
_cell.length_b   1.000
_cell.length_c   1.000
_cell.angle_alpha   90.00
_cell.angle_beta   90.00
_cell.angle_gamma   90.00
#
_symmetry.space_group_name_H-M   'P 1'
#
loop_
_entity.id
_entity.type
_entity.pdbx_description
1 polymer ?
#
loop_
_entity_poly.entity_id
_entity_poly.type
_entity_poly.pdbx_seq_one_letter_code
_entity_poly.pdbx_strand_id
1 'polypeptide(L)'
;MCSPGGARVPRPLRELPGTDLDQVGTWRRVVVVGAEADLAAVLKALLRADRLDVEVAHVRRAFGARRAVHAPATRVPLIRDETGSVVVGVALWRPPEGERTLHGEAVVDDTVLFDGEVTGVRVEPTSTVRSEPRSTAYTPIRAAARGRAHPARRGRRRRHRAVRR
;
A
#
# COMPACT_ATOMS: atom_id res chain seq x y z
N MET A 1 -19.29 -8.07 2.69
CA MET A 1 -19.04 -6.91 1.79
C MET A 1 -18.89 -5.66 2.66
N CYS A 2 -17.88 -4.82 2.43
CA CYS A 2 -17.67 -3.59 3.20
C CYS A 2 -17.62 -2.39 2.24
N SER A 3 -18.35 -1.32 2.56
CA SER A 3 -18.43 -0.08 1.77
C SER A 3 -18.48 1.14 2.71
N PRO A 4 -17.34 1.55 3.30
CA PRO A 4 -17.28 2.64 4.26
C PRO A 4 -17.75 3.98 3.68
N GLY A 5 -17.46 4.24 2.39
CA GLY A 5 -17.86 5.45 1.67
C GLY A 5 -19.21 5.41 0.95
N GLY A 6 -20.07 4.39 1.16
CA GLY A 6 -21.42 4.36 0.58
C GLY A 6 -21.49 4.14 -0.94
N ALA A 7 -20.47 3.51 -1.54
CA ALA A 7 -20.42 3.24 -2.98
C ALA A 7 -21.57 2.32 -3.45
N ARG A 8 -22.08 2.54 -4.67
CA ARG A 8 -23.15 1.73 -5.28
C ARG A 8 -22.72 0.27 -5.43
N VAL A 9 -23.47 -0.63 -4.78
CA VAL A 9 -23.16 -2.08 -4.77
C VAL A 9 -23.48 -2.75 -6.12
N PRO A 10 -22.47 -3.36 -6.79
CA PRO A 10 -22.66 -4.17 -7.99
C PRO A 10 -23.61 -5.36 -7.75
N ARG A 11 -24.40 -5.73 -8.77
CA ARG A 11 -25.36 -6.86 -8.69
C ARG A 11 -24.78 -8.14 -8.08
N PRO A 12 -23.58 -8.62 -8.48
CA PRO A 12 -23.01 -9.86 -7.93
C PRO A 12 -22.69 -9.82 -6.43
N LEU A 13 -22.71 -8.64 -5.79
CA LEU A 13 -22.39 -8.46 -4.37
C LEU A 13 -23.62 -8.14 -3.51
N ARG A 14 -24.81 -7.97 -4.12
CA ARG A 14 -26.02 -7.56 -3.41
C ARG A 14 -26.57 -8.62 -2.45
N GLU A 15 -26.34 -9.88 -2.78
CA GLU A 15 -26.79 -11.04 -2.00
C GLU A 15 -25.81 -11.39 -0.88
N LEU A 16 -24.65 -10.74 -0.82
CA LEU A 16 -23.65 -10.97 0.20
C LEU A 16 -23.94 -10.12 1.45
N PRO A 17 -23.71 -10.65 2.66
CA PRO A 17 -23.88 -9.88 3.89
C PRO A 17 -22.95 -8.66 3.91
N GLY A 18 -23.47 -7.55 4.42
CA GLY A 18 -22.68 -6.36 4.77
C GLY A 18 -21.83 -6.59 6.02
N THR A 19 -20.71 -5.90 6.13
CA THR A 19 -19.89 -5.83 7.36
C THR A 19 -19.34 -4.42 7.52
N ASP A 20 -19.20 -4.00 8.77
CA ASP A 20 -18.44 -2.80 9.15
C ASP A 20 -16.95 -3.12 9.33
N LEU A 21 -16.18 -2.10 9.70
CA LEU A 21 -14.73 -2.20 9.95
C LEU A 21 -14.41 -2.95 11.25
N ASP A 22 -15.28 -2.90 12.26
CA ASP A 22 -15.02 -3.49 13.57
C ASP A 22 -15.21 -5.01 13.53
N GLN A 23 -16.10 -5.49 12.66
CA GLN A 23 -16.40 -6.91 12.47
C GLN A 23 -15.62 -7.54 11.31
N VAL A 24 -14.80 -6.77 10.59
CA VAL A 24 -14.14 -7.24 9.36
C VAL A 24 -13.23 -8.45 9.57
N GLY A 25 -12.62 -8.56 10.77
CA GLY A 25 -11.77 -9.69 11.15
C GLY A 25 -12.51 -10.99 11.45
N THR A 26 -13.84 -10.96 11.58
CA THR A 26 -14.65 -12.18 11.83
C THR A 26 -14.85 -13.02 10.57
N TRP A 27 -14.63 -12.43 9.40
CA TRP A 27 -14.83 -13.06 8.10
C TRP A 27 -13.56 -13.73 7.59
N ARG A 28 -13.70 -14.79 6.78
CA ARG A 28 -12.56 -15.38 6.05
C ARG A 28 -12.21 -14.62 4.77
N ARG A 29 -13.19 -13.93 4.19
CA ARG A 29 -13.05 -13.17 2.94
C ARG A 29 -13.92 -11.92 2.97
N VAL A 30 -13.37 -10.80 2.53
CA VAL A 30 -14.03 -9.50 2.47
C VAL A 30 -13.83 -8.85 1.11
N VAL A 31 -14.94 -8.44 0.49
CA VAL A 31 -14.93 -7.61 -0.70
C VAL A 31 -15.17 -6.17 -0.29
N VAL A 32 -14.21 -5.30 -0.61
CA VAL A 32 -14.27 -3.85 -0.39
C VAL A 32 -14.72 -3.19 -1.69
N VAL A 33 -15.83 -2.46 -1.62
CA VAL A 33 -16.38 -1.71 -2.76
C VAL A 33 -16.15 -0.24 -2.48
N GLY A 34 -15.38 0.45 -3.32
CA GLY A 34 -15.11 1.87 -3.12
C GLY A 34 -13.74 2.34 -3.60
N ALA A 35 -13.29 3.45 -3.04
CA ALA A 35 -12.01 4.07 -3.33
C ALA A 35 -10.84 3.33 -2.66
N GLU A 36 -9.61 3.77 -2.95
CA GLU A 36 -8.41 3.25 -2.28
C GLU A 36 -8.42 3.56 -0.77
N ALA A 37 -9.02 4.68 -0.35
CA ALA A 37 -9.18 5.01 1.07
C ALA A 37 -9.99 3.97 1.84
N ASP A 38 -11.05 3.42 1.24
CA ASP A 38 -11.88 2.37 1.84
C ASP A 38 -11.07 1.08 2.05
N LEU A 39 -10.27 0.69 1.04
CA LEU A 39 -9.38 -0.46 1.12
C LEU A 39 -8.31 -0.26 2.20
N ALA A 40 -7.69 0.92 2.24
CA ALA A 40 -6.70 1.25 3.26
C ALA A 40 -7.28 1.21 4.67
N ALA A 41 -8.53 1.64 4.86
CA ALA A 41 -9.22 1.57 6.15
C ALA A 41 -9.44 0.11 6.59
N VAL A 42 -9.90 -0.75 5.68
CA VAL A 42 -10.09 -2.19 5.94
C VAL A 42 -8.76 -2.87 6.29
N LEU A 43 -7.71 -2.63 5.51
CA LEU A 43 -6.39 -3.23 5.77
C LEU A 43 -5.79 -2.74 7.10
N LYS A 44 -5.99 -1.47 7.44
CA LYS A 44 -5.62 -0.94 8.77
C LYS A 44 -6.36 -1.63 9.90
N ALA A 45 -7.67 -1.87 9.76
CA ALA A 45 -8.46 -2.57 10.76
C ALA A 45 -7.97 -4.01 10.95
N LEU A 46 -7.72 -4.73 9.84
CA LEU A 46 -7.18 -6.09 9.88
C LEU A 46 -5.77 -6.16 10.48
N LEU A 47 -4.90 -5.19 10.19
CA LEU A 47 -3.58 -5.09 10.82
C LEU A 47 -3.68 -4.91 12.34
N ARG A 48 -4.57 -4.03 12.81
CA ARG A 48 -4.78 -3.79 14.24
C ARG A 48 -5.35 -5.01 14.96
N ALA A 49 -6.16 -5.80 14.27
CA ALA A 49 -6.74 -7.03 14.80
C ALA A 49 -5.81 -8.25 14.66
N ASP A 50 -4.62 -8.10 14.05
CA ASP A 50 -3.72 -9.20 13.69
C ASP A 50 -4.38 -10.28 12.82
N ARG A 51 -5.24 -9.86 11.89
CA ARG A 51 -6.05 -10.73 11.02
C ARG A 51 -5.72 -10.57 9.53
N LEU A 52 -4.43 -10.63 9.20
CA LEU A 52 -3.97 -10.62 7.79
C LEU A 52 -4.20 -11.95 7.05
N ASP A 53 -4.72 -12.96 7.74
CA ASP A 53 -5.22 -14.20 7.14
C ASP A 53 -6.53 -13.99 6.35
N VAL A 54 -7.23 -12.89 6.60
CA VAL A 54 -8.48 -12.55 5.91
C VAL A 54 -8.20 -12.17 4.45
N GLU A 55 -8.87 -12.85 3.53
CA GLU A 55 -8.74 -12.59 2.11
C GLU A 55 -9.47 -11.29 1.72
N VAL A 56 -8.77 -10.34 1.11
CA VAL A 56 -9.34 -9.04 0.75
C VAL A 56 -9.36 -8.85 -0.76
N ALA A 57 -10.52 -8.50 -1.31
CA ALA A 57 -10.67 -8.12 -2.71
C ALA A 57 -11.19 -6.68 -2.84
N HIS A 58 -10.60 -5.89 -3.74
CA HIS A 58 -11.02 -4.50 -3.98
C HIS A 58 -11.77 -4.36 -5.31
N VAL A 59 -12.94 -3.72 -5.28
CA VAL A 59 -13.78 -3.49 -6.44
C VAL A 59 -14.03 -1.99 -6.58
N ARG A 60 -13.28 -1.35 -7.48
CA ARG A 60 -13.47 0.06 -7.85
C ARG A 60 -14.62 0.28 -8.84
N ARG A 61 -14.87 -0.71 -9.70
CA ARG A 61 -15.90 -0.68 -10.76
C ARG A 61 -16.59 -2.03 -10.88
N ALA A 62 -17.85 -2.03 -11.33
CA ALA A 62 -18.72 -3.21 -11.32
C ALA A 62 -18.17 -4.44 -12.10
N PHE A 63 -17.35 -4.23 -13.12
CA PHE A 63 -16.80 -5.32 -13.95
C PHE A 63 -15.88 -6.29 -13.20
N GLY A 64 -15.35 -5.91 -12.04
CA GLY A 64 -14.49 -6.79 -11.21
C GLY A 64 -15.25 -7.62 -10.16
N ALA A 65 -16.55 -7.37 -9.96
CA ALA A 65 -17.29 -7.89 -8.81
C ALA A 65 -17.34 -9.42 -8.78
N ARG A 66 -17.63 -10.08 -9.91
CA ARG A 66 -17.69 -11.55 -9.98
C ARG A 66 -16.33 -12.19 -9.70
N ARG A 67 -15.26 -11.59 -10.23
CA ARG A 67 -13.89 -12.04 -9.97
C ARG A 67 -13.50 -11.86 -8.51
N ALA A 68 -13.90 -10.76 -7.87
CA ALA A 68 -13.64 -10.52 -6.45
C ALA A 68 -14.26 -11.59 -5.53
N VAL A 69 -15.39 -12.18 -5.93
CA VAL A 69 -16.03 -13.26 -5.17
C VAL A 69 -15.29 -14.58 -5.35
N HIS A 70 -14.95 -14.96 -6.59
CA HIS A 70 -14.52 -16.33 -6.89
C HIS A 70 -13.03 -16.52 -7.12
N ALA A 71 -12.26 -15.46 -7.38
CA ALA A 71 -10.84 -15.61 -7.66
C ALA A 71 -10.08 -16.12 -6.43
N PRO A 72 -9.04 -16.96 -6.63
CA PRO A 72 -8.15 -17.34 -5.53
C PRO A 72 -7.44 -16.10 -4.97
N ALA A 73 -7.28 -16.05 -3.66
CA ALA A 73 -6.48 -15.02 -3.01
C ALA A 73 -4.99 -15.27 -3.27
N THR A 74 -4.21 -14.20 -3.35
CA THR A 74 -2.74 -14.26 -3.50
C THR A 74 -2.12 -13.44 -2.41
N ARG A 75 -1.07 -13.95 -1.76
CA ARG A 75 -0.31 -13.19 -0.76
C ARG A 75 0.49 -12.11 -1.46
N VAL A 76 0.34 -10.88 -0.98
CA VAL A 76 1.07 -9.71 -1.47
C VAL A 76 1.74 -9.01 -0.28
N PRO A 77 2.99 -8.54 -0.42
CA PRO A 77 3.62 -7.77 0.64
C PRO A 77 2.85 -6.48 0.87
N LEU A 78 2.62 -6.15 2.14
CA LEU A 78 1.93 -4.93 2.56
C LEU A 78 2.94 -3.90 3.04
N ILE A 79 2.83 -2.67 2.56
CA ILE A 79 3.65 -1.55 3.00
C ILE A 79 2.87 -0.81 4.08
N ARG A 80 3.53 -0.62 5.22
CA ARG A 80 3.04 0.18 6.33
C ARG A 80 4.05 1.27 6.66
N ASP A 81 3.56 2.45 7.04
CA ASP A 81 4.39 3.50 7.63
C ASP A 81 4.42 3.43 9.17
N GLU A 82 5.27 4.24 9.79
CA GLU A 82 5.41 4.36 11.23
C GLU A 82 4.10 4.77 11.92
N THR A 83 3.22 5.49 11.23
CA THR A 83 1.90 5.92 11.75
C THR A 83 0.87 4.79 11.75
N GLY A 84 1.19 3.65 11.14
CA GLY A 84 0.23 2.56 10.95
C GLY A 84 -0.68 2.72 9.75
N SER A 85 -0.35 3.61 8.81
CA SER A 85 -1.03 3.71 7.53
C SER A 85 -0.53 2.67 6.54
N VAL A 86 -1.42 2.26 5.63
CA VAL A 86 -1.18 1.22 4.64
C VAL A 86 -1.18 1.82 3.24
N VAL A 87 -0.20 1.48 2.42
CA VAL A 87 -0.10 1.95 1.03
C VAL A 87 -0.80 0.95 0.10
N VAL A 88 -1.89 1.38 -0.56
CA VAL A 88 -2.74 0.54 -1.44
C VAL A 88 -2.76 1.03 -2.91
N GLY A 89 -1.86 1.94 -3.22
CA GLY A 89 -1.79 2.70 -4.45
C GLY A 89 -0.52 3.51 -4.35
N VAL A 90 -0.62 4.84 -4.43
CA VAL A 90 0.55 5.70 -4.30
C VAL A 90 0.61 6.36 -2.93
N ALA A 91 1.79 6.38 -2.32
CA ALA A 91 2.08 7.21 -1.16
C ALA A 91 2.93 8.41 -1.56
N LEU A 92 2.64 9.56 -0.95
CA LEU A 92 3.38 10.80 -1.15
C LEU A 92 3.94 11.27 0.19
N TRP A 93 5.26 11.30 0.33
CA TRP A 93 5.91 12.03 1.39
C TRP A 93 5.98 13.50 0.96
N ARG A 94 5.27 14.37 1.70
CA ARG A 94 5.14 15.80 1.42
C ARG A 94 5.88 16.60 2.48
N PRO A 95 6.40 17.79 2.12
CA PRO A 95 6.90 18.73 3.11
C PRO A 95 5.88 19.01 4.23
N PRO A 96 6.34 19.31 5.46
CA PRO A 96 5.49 19.84 6.51
C PRO A 96 4.71 21.09 6.05
N GLU A 97 3.63 21.40 6.75
CA GLU A 97 2.83 22.58 6.44
C GLU A 97 3.68 23.87 6.52
N GLY A 98 3.63 24.69 5.46
CA GLY A 98 4.45 25.90 5.34
C GLY A 98 5.82 25.70 4.68
N GLU A 99 6.26 24.45 4.48
CA GLU A 99 7.55 24.15 3.85
C GLU A 99 7.41 23.77 2.37
N ARG A 100 8.46 24.03 1.58
CA ARG A 100 8.50 23.72 0.14
C ARG A 100 9.29 22.46 -0.18
N THR A 101 10.13 22.02 0.75
CA THR A 101 11.05 20.90 0.58
C THR A 101 11.03 20.00 1.81
N LEU A 102 11.31 18.71 1.58
CA LEU A 102 11.74 17.76 2.58
C LEU A 102 13.26 17.86 2.67
N HIS A 103 13.78 17.96 3.89
CA HIS A 103 15.21 17.88 4.16
C HIS A 103 15.54 16.56 4.87
N GLY A 104 16.50 15.79 4.34
CA GLY A 104 16.99 14.58 4.99
C GLY A 104 17.58 13.55 4.04
N GLU A 105 17.58 12.30 4.48
CA GLU A 105 18.04 11.14 3.72
C GLU A 105 16.91 10.11 3.62
N ALA A 106 16.73 9.51 2.44
CA ALA A 106 15.87 8.35 2.27
C ALA A 106 16.60 7.21 1.57
N VAL A 107 16.45 5.99 2.09
CA VAL A 107 17.11 4.78 1.60
C VAL A 107 16.06 3.69 1.35
N VAL A 108 16.12 3.02 0.20
CA VAL A 108 15.29 1.86 -0.16
C VAL A 108 16.20 0.72 -0.58
N ASP A 109 16.06 -0.44 0.06
CA ASP A 109 16.81 -1.67 -0.28
C ASP A 109 18.32 -1.42 -0.45
N ASP A 110 18.95 -0.71 0.49
CA ASP A 110 20.35 -0.25 0.47
C ASP A 110 20.69 0.85 -0.57
N THR A 111 19.71 1.37 -1.30
CA THR A 111 19.89 2.46 -2.28
C THR A 111 19.42 3.78 -1.70
N VAL A 112 20.32 4.74 -1.54
CA VAL A 112 19.94 6.12 -1.19
C VAL A 112 19.14 6.72 -2.35
N LEU A 113 17.86 7.01 -2.09
CA LEU A 113 16.96 7.68 -3.02
C LEU A 113 17.29 9.17 -3.15
N PHE A 114 17.56 9.82 -2.02
CA PHE A 114 18.03 11.19 -1.93
C PHE A 114 18.75 11.42 -0.61
N ASP A 115 19.67 12.38 -0.64
CA ASP A 115 20.32 13.01 0.50
C ASP A 115 20.34 14.52 0.21
N GLY A 116 19.73 15.32 1.09
CA GLY A 116 19.55 16.76 0.94
C GLY A 116 18.09 17.18 0.77
N GLU A 117 17.83 18.16 -0.12
CA GLU A 117 16.52 18.77 -0.28
C GLU A 117 15.74 18.28 -1.52
N VAL A 118 14.51 17.81 -1.29
CA VAL A 118 13.60 17.36 -2.35
C VAL A 118 12.22 17.97 -2.16
N THR A 119 11.45 18.20 -3.23
CA THR A 119 10.09 18.76 -3.15
C THR A 119 9.04 17.72 -2.75
N GLY A 120 9.44 16.45 -2.66
CA GLY A 120 8.60 15.34 -2.24
C GLY A 120 9.13 13.99 -2.71
N VAL A 121 8.64 12.93 -2.08
CA VAL A 121 8.91 11.55 -2.49
C VAL A 121 7.60 10.89 -2.88
N ARG A 122 7.61 10.20 -4.01
CA ARG A 122 6.50 9.38 -4.48
C ARG A 122 6.88 7.91 -4.42
N VAL A 123 6.10 7.14 -3.68
CA VAL A 123 6.28 5.70 -3.51
C VAL A 123 5.13 5.00 -4.22
N GLU A 124 5.47 4.15 -5.18
CA GLU A 124 4.52 3.41 -6.02
C GLU A 124 4.82 1.90 -5.98
N PRO A 125 3.79 1.05 -5.87
CA PRO A 125 3.85 -0.36 -6.23
C PRO A 125 4.28 -0.48 -7.69
N THR A 126 5.32 -1.23 -7.99
CA THR A 126 5.68 -1.46 -9.40
C THR A 126 4.70 -2.45 -10.01
N SER A 127 4.15 -2.13 -11.19
CA SER A 127 3.28 -3.03 -11.95
C SER A 127 4.02 -4.14 -12.71
N THR A 128 5.36 -4.15 -12.69
CA THR A 128 6.17 -5.16 -13.39
C THR A 128 6.29 -6.42 -12.54
N VAL A 129 5.25 -7.25 -12.59
CA VAL A 129 5.43 -8.70 -12.51
C VAL A 129 5.43 -9.17 -13.97
N ARG A 130 6.59 -9.53 -14.51
CA ARG A 130 6.62 -10.23 -15.80
C ARG A 130 5.90 -11.55 -15.58
N SER A 131 4.81 -11.74 -16.31
CA SER A 131 3.94 -12.89 -16.21
C SER A 131 4.67 -14.19 -16.55
N GLU A 132 4.81 -15.08 -15.57
CA GLU A 132 4.79 -16.52 -15.80
C GLU A 132 3.57 -17.11 -15.07
N PRO A 133 2.96 -18.19 -15.59
CA PRO A 133 1.72 -18.76 -15.07
C PRO A 133 2.00 -19.56 -13.79
N ARG A 134 2.33 -18.87 -12.70
CA ARG A 134 2.26 -19.29 -11.29
C ARG A 134 2.66 -18.08 -10.44
N SER A 135 1.64 -17.30 -10.09
CA SER A 135 1.73 -15.97 -9.48
C SER A 135 2.58 -15.97 -8.20
N THR A 136 3.80 -15.43 -8.30
CA THR A 136 4.60 -14.95 -7.17
C THR A 136 4.67 -13.43 -7.31
N ALA A 137 4.27 -12.69 -6.28
CA ALA A 137 4.41 -11.24 -6.25
C ALA A 137 5.23 -10.83 -5.02
N TYR A 138 6.55 -10.74 -5.19
CA TYR A 138 7.27 -9.63 -4.59
C TYR A 138 6.85 -8.40 -5.38
N THR A 139 6.29 -7.38 -4.72
CA THR A 139 6.08 -6.09 -5.37
C THR A 139 7.37 -5.29 -5.19
N PRO A 140 8.23 -5.13 -6.21
CA PRO A 140 9.28 -4.14 -6.11
C PRO A 140 8.63 -2.78 -5.89
N ILE A 141 9.20 -1.95 -5.04
CA ILE A 141 8.72 -0.59 -4.79
C ILE A 141 9.52 0.34 -5.68
N ARG A 142 8.84 1.17 -6.47
CA ARG A 142 9.47 2.32 -7.11
C ARG A 142 9.26 3.51 -6.20
N ALA A 143 10.36 3.99 -5.64
CA ALA A 143 10.39 5.27 -4.95
C ALA A 143 11.19 6.26 -5.80
N ALA A 144 10.63 7.44 -6.00
CA ALA A 144 11.26 8.51 -6.75
C ALA A 144 11.14 9.82 -5.98
N ALA A 145 12.28 10.49 -5.78
CA ALA A 145 12.33 11.84 -5.26
C ALA A 145 12.41 12.84 -6.43
N ARG A 146 11.79 14.02 -6.27
CA ARG A 146 11.93 15.14 -7.22
C ARG A 146 12.56 16.32 -6.50
N GLY A 147 13.61 16.93 -7.07
CA GLY A 147 14.25 18.11 -6.47
C GLY A 147 15.76 18.17 -6.67
N ARG A 148 16.41 19.12 -5.99
CA ARG A 148 17.87 19.29 -6.01
C ARG A 148 18.50 18.40 -4.94
N ALA A 149 18.61 17.11 -5.24
CA ALA A 149 19.38 16.17 -4.42
C ALA A 149 20.56 15.63 -5.23
N HIS A 150 21.63 15.22 -4.54
CA HIS A 150 22.73 14.51 -5.20
C HIS A 150 22.27 13.09 -5.53
N PRO A 151 22.24 12.66 -6.81
CA PRO A 151 21.96 11.26 -7.14
C PRO A 151 23.09 10.39 -6.58
N ALA A 152 22.75 9.40 -5.76
CA ALA A 152 23.75 8.57 -5.10
C ALA A 152 24.55 7.75 -6.14
N ARG A 153 25.88 7.94 -6.13
CA ARG A 153 26.81 6.97 -6.73
C ARG A 153 26.56 5.61 -6.07
N ARG A 154 26.51 4.52 -6.86
CA ARG A 154 26.55 3.13 -6.36
C ARG A 154 27.80 2.93 -5.49
N GLY A 155 27.70 3.22 -4.20
CA GLY A 155 28.80 3.14 -3.25
C GLY A 155 28.85 1.78 -2.59
N ARG A 156 29.94 1.03 -2.81
CA ARG A 156 30.28 -0.17 -2.04
C ARG A 156 30.15 0.10 -0.54
N ARG A 157 29.38 -0.75 0.15
CA ARG A 157 29.21 -0.80 1.61
C ARG A 157 30.51 -0.47 2.35
N ARG A 158 30.51 0.58 3.17
CA ARG A 158 31.30 0.62 4.40
C ARG A 158 30.33 0.67 5.57
N ARG A 159 30.22 -0.47 6.25
CA ARG A 159 29.54 -0.60 7.54
C ARG A 159 30.25 0.33 8.53
N HIS A 160 29.59 1.40 8.94
CA HIS A 160 29.95 2.08 10.19
C HIS A 160 28.73 2.18 11.09
N ARG A 161 28.87 1.47 12.21
CA ARG A 161 28.06 1.45 13.41
C ARG A 161 28.22 2.79 14.15
N ALA A 162 27.12 3.43 14.52
CA ALA A 162 27.00 4.40 15.63
C ALA A 162 25.49 4.63 15.85
N VAL A 163 24.82 3.94 16.78
CA VAL A 163 24.57 4.31 18.20
C VAL A 163 24.60 5.81 18.51
N ARG A 164 23.52 6.25 19.19
CA ARG A 164 23.27 7.48 19.96
C ARG A 164 22.44 8.53 19.20
N ARG A 165 21.41 9.15 19.78
CA ARG A 165 20.78 9.04 21.11
C ARG A 165 19.34 9.51 20.98
#